data_AF-A0A920PDQ9-F1
#
_entry.id   AF-A0A920PDQ9-F1
#
_cell.length_a   1.000
_cell.length_b   1.000
_cell.length_c   1.000
_cell.angle_alpha   90.00
_cell.angle_beta   90.00
_cell.angle_gamma   90.00
#
_symmetry.space_group_name_H-M   'P 1'
#
loop_
_entity.id
_entity.type
_entity.pdbx_description
1 polymer ?
#
loop_
_entity_poly.entity_id
_entity_poly.type
_entity_poly.pdbx_seq_one_letter_code
_entity_poly.pdbx_strand_id
1 'polypeptide(L)'
;MKDSKKAVILVGHGGLPSNIAPEIVENFMRVHKTRIKAGGPITEREVELDSIIRNWERTPENDPYKSGLESLASHMKPMLKDYLVKTAYNEFCYPAIEDAVDELAKENISKIIIVTTMITRGGSHSENEIPEELKTLRQKYSDIDIEYAWPFSMDAFALFLTDHIKNYNLRLK
;
A
#
# COMPACT_ATOMS: atom_id res chain seq x y z
N MET A 1 -21.87 -23.00 8.70
CA MET A 1 -21.24 -21.93 7.90
C MET A 1 -19.75 -22.02 8.19
N LYS A 2 -18.89 -22.18 7.17
CA LYS A 2 -17.43 -22.16 7.41
C LYS A 2 -17.08 -20.78 7.96
N ASP A 3 -16.31 -20.70 9.04
CA ASP A 3 -15.79 -19.43 9.55
C ASP A 3 -15.04 -18.72 8.43
N SER A 4 -15.64 -17.64 7.92
CA SER A 4 -15.03 -16.80 6.89
C SER A 4 -13.84 -16.08 7.50
N LYS A 5 -12.70 -16.11 6.82
CA LYS A 5 -11.48 -15.45 7.30
C LYS A 5 -11.59 -13.94 7.09
N LYS A 6 -10.84 -13.19 7.90
CA LYS A 6 -10.66 -11.74 7.74
C LYS A 6 -9.25 -11.48 7.22
N ALA A 7 -9.05 -10.37 6.52
CA ALA A 7 -7.75 -9.93 6.07
C ALA A 7 -7.49 -8.46 6.41
N VAL A 8 -6.21 -8.12 6.55
CA VAL A 8 -5.70 -6.76 6.60
C VAL A 8 -4.71 -6.59 5.45
N ILE A 9 -4.86 -5.51 4.68
CA ILE A 9 -3.87 -5.07 3.69
C ILE A 9 -3.18 -3.82 4.25
N LEU A 10 -1.89 -3.95 4.57
CA LEU A 10 -1.03 -2.84 4.95
C LEU A 10 -0.51 -2.16 3.69
N VAL A 11 -0.95 -0.93 3.46
CA VAL A 11 -0.62 -0.14 2.27
C VAL A 11 0.56 0.79 2.55
N GLY A 12 1.63 0.63 1.80
CA GLY A 12 2.71 1.61 1.69
C GLY A 12 2.56 2.48 0.45
N HIS A 13 3.33 3.56 0.40
CA HIS A 13 3.42 4.42 -0.78
C HIS A 13 3.95 3.63 -1.99
N GLY A 14 5.04 2.90 -1.77
CA GLY A 14 5.82 2.26 -2.83
C GLY A 14 6.91 3.18 -3.34
N GLY A 15 7.94 2.59 -3.96
CA GLY A 15 9.13 3.31 -4.37
C GLY A 15 9.78 2.69 -5.59
N LEU A 16 10.54 3.52 -6.30
CA LEU A 16 11.41 3.07 -7.38
C LEU A 16 12.62 2.33 -6.77
N PRO A 17 12.96 1.13 -7.25
CA PRO A 17 14.15 0.45 -6.77
C PRO A 17 15.38 1.18 -7.29
N SER A 18 16.40 1.35 -6.45
CA SER A 18 17.56 2.19 -6.74
C SER A 18 18.41 1.72 -7.92
N ASN A 19 18.28 0.45 -8.32
CA ASN A 19 19.00 -0.15 -9.44
C ASN A 19 18.17 -0.24 -10.74
N ILE A 20 16.96 0.32 -10.79
CA ILE A 20 16.18 0.35 -12.03
C ILE A 20 16.88 1.20 -13.09
N ALA A 21 16.80 0.78 -14.35
CA ALA A 21 17.36 1.56 -15.45
C ALA A 21 16.66 2.94 -15.53
N PRO A 22 17.40 4.07 -15.47
CA PRO A 22 16.80 5.41 -15.45
C PRO A 22 15.89 5.68 -16.66
N GLU A 23 16.26 5.14 -17.83
CA GLU A 23 15.48 5.30 -19.07
C GLU A 23 14.05 4.76 -18.94
N ILE A 24 13.83 3.68 -18.18
CA ILE A 24 12.50 3.11 -17.95
C ILE A 24 11.64 4.13 -17.18
N VAL A 25 12.20 4.69 -16.11
CA VAL A 25 11.52 5.66 -15.25
C VAL A 25 11.25 6.96 -16.02
N GLU A 26 12.23 7.46 -16.77
CA GLU A 26 12.08 8.67 -17.58
C GLU A 26 11.01 8.50 -18.65
N ASN A 27 10.99 7.36 -19.34
CA ASN A 27 9.98 7.03 -20.32
C ASN A 27 8.58 6.96 -19.67
N PHE A 28 8.45 6.30 -18.51
CA PHE A 28 7.19 6.25 -17.77
C PHE A 28 6.70 7.65 -17.42
N MET A 29 7.57 8.45 -16.78
CA MET A 29 7.21 9.80 -16.33
C MET A 29 6.84 10.73 -17.49
N ARG A 30 7.50 10.58 -18.65
CA ARG A 30 7.16 11.35 -19.85
C ARG A 30 5.77 10.99 -20.37
N VAL A 31 5.46 9.70 -20.51
CA VAL A 31 4.16 9.23 -20.98
C VAL A 31 3.06 9.65 -20.00
N HIS A 32 3.24 9.35 -18.71
CA HIS A 32 2.28 9.67 -17.65
C HIS A 32 1.96 11.17 -17.57
N LYS A 33 2.98 12.03 -17.52
CA LYS A 33 2.78 13.49 -17.46
C LYS A 33 2.09 14.03 -18.72
N THR A 34 2.40 13.47 -19.89
CA THR A 34 1.75 13.88 -21.14
C THR A 34 0.27 13.52 -21.14
N ARG A 35 -0.08 12.31 -20.68
CA ARG A 35 -1.47 11.88 -20.52
C ARG A 35 -2.22 12.76 -19.53
N ILE A 36 -1.68 12.97 -18.32
CA ILE A 36 -2.33 13.78 -17.28
C ILE A 36 -2.64 15.19 -17.80
N LYS A 37 -1.70 15.81 -18.53
CA LYS A 37 -1.92 17.13 -19.15
C LYS A 37 -3.01 17.12 -20.22
N ALA A 38 -3.12 16.02 -20.99
CA ALA A 38 -4.11 15.88 -22.04
C ALA A 38 -5.50 15.46 -21.53
N GLY A 39 -5.61 14.96 -20.29
CA GLY A 39 -6.87 14.45 -19.74
C GLY A 39 -7.37 13.15 -20.39
N GLY A 40 -6.47 12.38 -21.00
CA GLY A 40 -6.79 11.15 -21.72
C GLY A 40 -6.78 9.87 -20.85
N PRO A 41 -7.32 8.75 -21.38
CA PRO A 41 -7.23 7.45 -20.72
C PRO A 41 -5.78 6.95 -20.62
N ILE A 42 -5.53 6.01 -19.71
CA ILE A 42 -4.22 5.36 -19.60
C ILE A 42 -3.86 4.65 -20.91
N THR A 43 -2.61 4.80 -21.36
CA THR A 43 -2.13 4.19 -22.62
C THR A 43 -1.54 2.80 -22.36
N GLU A 44 -1.57 1.91 -23.36
CA GLU A 44 -0.93 0.59 -23.25
C GLU A 44 0.55 0.69 -22.90
N ARG A 45 1.26 1.69 -23.46
CA ARG A 45 2.67 1.93 -23.15
C ARG A 45 2.88 2.38 -21.70
N GLU A 46 1.97 3.16 -21.14
CA GLU A 46 2.03 3.56 -19.72
C GLU A 46 1.82 2.35 -18.81
N VAL A 47 0.84 1.50 -19.12
CA VAL A 47 0.58 0.24 -18.40
C VAL A 47 1.79 -0.70 -18.47
N GLU A 48 2.40 -0.85 -19.64
CA GLU A 48 3.59 -1.68 -19.82
C GLU A 48 4.77 -1.19 -18.95
N LEU A 49 5.05 0.11 -18.99
CA LEU A 49 6.15 0.70 -18.21
C LEU A 49 5.87 0.64 -16.70
N ASP A 50 4.64 0.93 -16.26
CA ASP A 50 4.24 0.78 -14.87
C ASP A 50 4.41 -0.66 -14.39
N SER A 51 3.96 -1.63 -15.19
CA SER A 51 4.10 -3.06 -14.90
C SER A 51 5.58 -3.46 -14.76
N ILE A 52 6.46 -3.00 -15.66
CA ILE A 52 7.91 -3.24 -15.55
C ILE A 52 8.46 -2.67 -14.23
N ILE A 53 8.09 -1.44 -13.87
CA ILE A 53 8.57 -0.80 -12.63
C ILE A 53 8.06 -1.55 -11.39
N ARG A 54 6.77 -1.88 -11.34
CA ARG A 54 6.13 -2.59 -10.22
C ARG A 54 6.73 -3.98 -10.00
N ASN A 55 7.00 -4.70 -11.07
CA ASN A 55 7.52 -6.07 -11.02
C ASN A 55 9.05 -6.17 -11.05
N TRP A 56 9.77 -5.04 -11.07
CA TRP A 56 11.23 -5.05 -11.01
C TRP A 56 11.71 -5.77 -9.74
N GLU A 57 12.77 -6.58 -9.86
CA GLU A 57 13.27 -7.39 -8.74
C GLU A 57 13.63 -6.51 -7.54
N ARG A 58 13.18 -6.92 -6.34
CA ARG A 58 13.35 -6.17 -5.09
C ARG A 58 14.22 -6.94 -4.11
N THR A 59 15.18 -6.24 -3.53
CA THR A 59 16.04 -6.68 -2.44
C THR A 59 16.06 -5.60 -1.35
N PRO A 60 16.47 -5.93 -0.11
CA PRO A 60 16.65 -4.92 0.94
C PRO A 60 17.59 -3.77 0.58
N GLU A 61 18.54 -4.01 -0.32
CA GLU A 61 19.53 -3.02 -0.76
C GLU A 61 18.96 -2.08 -1.83
N ASN A 62 18.17 -2.60 -2.78
CA ASN A 62 17.62 -1.76 -3.85
C ASN A 62 16.26 -1.14 -3.51
N ASP A 63 15.50 -1.73 -2.58
CA ASP A 63 14.22 -1.24 -2.10
C ASP A 63 14.07 -1.47 -0.58
N PRO A 64 14.79 -0.67 0.22
CA PRO A 64 14.69 -0.73 1.68
C PRO A 64 13.29 -0.33 2.18
N TYR A 65 12.53 0.46 1.41
CA TYR A 65 11.17 0.86 1.78
C TYR A 65 10.22 -0.34 1.77
N LYS A 66 10.19 -1.11 0.68
CA LYS A 66 9.42 -2.35 0.59
C LYS A 66 9.77 -3.31 1.71
N SER A 67 11.07 -3.53 1.92
CA SER A 67 11.57 -4.40 2.98
C SER A 67 11.15 -3.93 4.37
N GLY A 68 11.16 -2.61 4.62
CA GLY A 68 10.66 -2.02 5.85
C GLY A 68 9.16 -2.23 6.08
N LEU A 69 8.34 -2.06 5.04
CA LEU A 69 6.90 -2.29 5.11
C LEU A 69 6.57 -3.77 5.37
N GLU A 70 7.24 -4.70 4.69
CA GLU A 70 7.07 -6.14 4.88
C GLU A 70 7.54 -6.61 6.26
N SER A 71 8.59 -5.98 6.79
CA SER A 71 9.01 -6.17 8.17
C SER A 71 7.93 -5.70 9.16
N LEU A 72 7.33 -4.52 8.95
CA LEU A 72 6.21 -4.04 9.76
C LEU A 72 5.01 -5.00 9.70
N ALA A 73 4.62 -5.44 8.51
CA ALA A 73 3.56 -6.44 8.35
C ALA A 73 3.87 -7.75 9.10
N SER A 74 5.14 -8.18 9.09
CA SER A 74 5.58 -9.38 9.82
C SER A 74 5.47 -9.21 11.34
N HIS A 75 5.71 -8.01 11.88
CA HIS A 75 5.48 -7.70 13.30
C HIS A 75 3.98 -7.61 13.64
N MET A 76 3.13 -7.20 12.69
CA MET A 76 1.68 -7.14 12.89
C MET A 76 1.03 -8.53 12.92
N LYS A 77 1.49 -9.48 12.10
CA LYS A 77 0.94 -10.86 12.00
C LYS A 77 0.67 -11.53 13.36
N PRO A 78 1.61 -11.60 14.32
CA PRO A 78 1.34 -12.24 15.62
C PRO A 78 0.33 -11.48 16.50
N MET A 79 0.12 -10.18 16.25
CA MET A 79 -0.84 -9.33 16.98
C MET A 79 -2.26 -9.43 16.39
N LEU A 80 -2.38 -9.89 15.15
CA LEU A 80 -3.62 -9.98 14.38
C LEU A 80 -3.93 -11.44 14.02
N LYS A 81 -3.96 -12.34 15.01
CA LYS A 81 -4.07 -13.80 14.81
C LYS A 81 -5.29 -14.25 13.99
N ASP A 82 -6.36 -13.47 14.02
CA ASP A 82 -7.61 -13.75 13.29
C ASP A 82 -7.64 -13.15 11.87
N TYR A 83 -6.55 -12.51 11.45
CA TYR A 83 -6.44 -11.84 10.15
C TYR A 83 -5.29 -12.41 9.32
N LEU A 84 -5.53 -12.59 8.02
CA LEU A 84 -4.45 -12.68 7.05
C LEU A 84 -3.86 -11.29 6.84
N VAL A 85 -2.54 -11.13 7.03
CA VAL A 85 -1.87 -9.85 6.80
C VAL A 85 -1.12 -9.89 5.48
N LYS A 86 -1.48 -9.00 4.56
CA LYS A 86 -0.86 -8.77 3.25
C LYS A 86 -0.30 -7.34 3.18
N THR A 87 0.61 -7.09 2.25
CA THR A 87 1.10 -5.76 1.90
C THR A 87 0.62 -5.38 0.50
N ALA A 88 0.47 -4.08 0.25
CA ALA A 88 0.20 -3.52 -1.08
C ALA A 88 0.82 -2.11 -1.17
N TYR A 89 0.92 -1.59 -2.39
CA TYR A 89 1.59 -0.33 -2.68
C TYR A 89 0.76 0.55 -3.61
N ASN A 90 0.68 1.85 -3.32
CA ASN A 90 -0.03 2.81 -4.18
C ASN A 90 0.61 2.88 -5.58
N GLU A 91 1.94 2.93 -5.63
CA GLU A 91 2.67 3.17 -6.86
C GLU A 91 3.99 2.39 -6.92
N PHE A 92 4.51 2.22 -8.13
CA PHE A 92 5.87 1.74 -8.46
C PHE A 92 6.29 0.37 -7.94
N CYS A 93 5.53 -0.27 -7.06
CA CYS A 93 5.84 -1.57 -6.48
C CYS A 93 4.62 -2.49 -6.59
N TYR A 94 4.88 -3.78 -6.85
CA TYR A 94 3.88 -4.84 -6.78
C TYR A 94 3.82 -5.42 -5.35
N PRO A 95 2.64 -5.86 -4.88
CA PRO A 95 1.32 -5.76 -5.51
C PRO A 95 0.67 -4.38 -5.33
N ALA A 96 -0.18 -3.98 -6.29
CA ALA A 96 -1.13 -2.89 -6.08
C ALA A 96 -2.25 -3.31 -5.10
N ILE A 97 -3.09 -2.36 -4.67
CA ILE A 97 -4.22 -2.67 -3.77
C ILE A 97 -5.21 -3.59 -4.48
N GLU A 98 -5.57 -3.31 -5.74
CA GLU A 98 -6.38 -4.20 -6.56
C GLU A 98 -5.81 -5.62 -6.65
N ASP A 99 -4.51 -5.79 -6.92
CA ASP A 99 -3.88 -7.11 -7.01
C ASP A 99 -4.03 -7.91 -5.70
N ALA A 100 -3.78 -7.25 -4.56
CA ALA A 100 -3.87 -7.88 -3.25
C ALA A 100 -5.32 -8.24 -2.89
N VAL A 101 -6.30 -7.42 -3.29
CA VAL A 101 -7.73 -7.74 -3.13
C VAL A 101 -8.14 -8.90 -4.06
N ASP A 102 -7.69 -8.89 -5.31
CA ASP A 102 -7.95 -9.96 -6.29
C ASP A 102 -7.37 -11.31 -5.84
N GLU A 103 -6.21 -11.32 -5.18
CA GLU A 103 -5.67 -12.52 -4.53
C GLU A 103 -6.57 -13.01 -3.40
N LEU A 104 -6.99 -12.11 -2.49
CA LEU A 104 -7.82 -12.45 -1.34
C LEU A 104 -9.24 -12.86 -1.73
N ALA A 105 -9.78 -12.33 -2.82
CA ALA A 105 -11.10 -12.69 -3.34
C ALA A 105 -11.17 -14.13 -3.88
N LYS A 106 -10.01 -14.73 -4.19
CA LYS A 106 -9.91 -16.16 -4.54
C LYS A 106 -9.92 -17.07 -3.30
N GLU A 107 -9.82 -16.48 -2.10
CA GLU A 107 -9.92 -17.18 -0.82
C GLU A 107 -11.32 -17.02 -0.18
N ASN A 108 -11.60 -17.77 0.90
CA ASN A 108 -12.86 -17.65 1.65
C ASN A 108 -12.81 -16.49 2.66
N ILE A 109 -12.63 -15.26 2.14
CA ILE A 109 -12.53 -14.01 2.91
C ILE A 109 -13.88 -13.30 2.90
N SER A 110 -14.38 -12.91 4.08
CA SER A 110 -15.61 -12.10 4.18
C SER A 110 -15.35 -10.62 4.42
N LYS A 111 -14.15 -10.27 4.90
CA LYS A 111 -13.80 -8.90 5.25
C LYS A 111 -12.33 -8.61 4.95
N ILE A 112 -12.07 -7.49 4.28
CA ILE A 112 -10.74 -6.95 4.02
C ILE A 112 -10.67 -5.55 4.63
N ILE A 113 -9.75 -5.34 5.57
CA ILE A 113 -9.48 -4.03 6.14
C ILE A 113 -8.21 -3.46 5.50
N ILE A 114 -8.34 -2.33 4.83
CA ILE A 114 -7.23 -1.59 4.25
C ILE A 114 -6.72 -0.60 5.30
N VAL A 115 -5.42 -0.56 5.54
CA VAL A 115 -4.79 0.39 6.46
C VAL A 115 -3.48 0.91 5.85
N THR A 116 -3.25 2.21 5.90
CA THR A 116 -2.07 2.83 5.27
C THR A 116 -0.99 3.23 6.28
N THR A 117 0.27 3.24 5.87
CA THR A 117 1.36 3.84 6.67
C THR A 117 1.44 5.36 6.55
N MET A 118 0.61 5.98 5.70
CA MET A 118 0.52 7.44 5.53
C MET A 118 -0.40 8.05 6.60
N ILE A 119 0.18 8.30 7.77
CA ILE A 119 -0.58 8.60 9.01
C ILE A 119 -1.11 10.03 9.04
N THR A 120 -0.34 11.00 8.53
CA THR A 120 -0.71 12.42 8.55
C THR A 120 -1.79 12.77 7.55
N ARG A 121 -2.76 13.57 7.98
CA ARG A 121 -3.83 14.13 7.15
C ARG A 121 -3.28 15.12 6.11
N GLY A 122 -4.03 15.30 5.04
CA GLY A 122 -3.71 16.20 3.92
C GLY A 122 -2.88 15.57 2.79
N GLY A 123 -2.56 14.27 2.86
CA GLY A 123 -1.89 13.54 1.77
C GLY A 123 -2.88 12.99 0.73
N SER A 124 -2.62 13.19 -0.56
CA SER A 124 -3.55 12.76 -1.63
C SER A 124 -3.82 11.25 -1.63
N HIS A 125 -2.77 10.45 -1.42
CA HIS A 125 -2.90 8.99 -1.40
C HIS A 125 -3.90 8.49 -0.36
N SER A 126 -3.76 8.93 0.90
CA SER A 126 -4.62 8.46 2.00
C SER A 126 -6.00 9.12 1.99
N GLU A 127 -6.12 10.40 1.66
CA GLU A 127 -7.40 11.11 1.73
C GLU A 127 -8.29 10.90 0.50
N ASN A 128 -7.70 10.70 -0.69
CA ASN A 128 -8.43 10.74 -1.96
C ASN A 128 -8.26 9.44 -2.76
N GLU A 129 -7.02 9.04 -3.06
CA GLU A 129 -6.76 7.99 -4.05
C GLU A 129 -7.15 6.59 -3.55
N ILE A 130 -6.75 6.22 -2.32
CA ILE A 130 -7.17 4.94 -1.73
C ILE A 130 -8.71 4.89 -1.61
N PRO A 131 -9.41 5.88 -1.04
CA PRO A 131 -10.88 5.89 -1.03
C PRO A 131 -11.53 5.76 -2.40
N GLU A 132 -10.96 6.37 -3.46
CA GLU A 132 -11.46 6.25 -4.83
C GLU A 132 -11.29 4.84 -5.38
N GLU A 133 -10.11 4.23 -5.25
CA GLU A 133 -9.84 2.86 -5.65
C GLU A 133 -10.77 1.86 -4.94
N LEU A 134 -11.00 2.06 -3.64
CA LEU A 134 -11.90 1.20 -2.85
C LEU A 134 -13.37 1.32 -3.25
N LYS A 135 -13.82 2.44 -3.84
CA LYS A 135 -15.19 2.51 -4.41
C LYS A 135 -15.34 1.52 -5.56
N THR A 136 -14.35 1.46 -6.45
CA THR A 136 -14.33 0.53 -7.59
C THR A 136 -14.25 -0.92 -7.11
N LEU A 137 -13.37 -1.22 -6.15
CA LEU A 137 -13.19 -2.58 -5.63
C LEU A 137 -14.43 -3.11 -4.89
N ARG A 138 -15.15 -2.25 -4.14
CA ARG A 138 -16.42 -2.63 -3.50
C ARG A 138 -17.52 -2.97 -4.52
N GLN A 139 -17.50 -2.33 -5.69
CA GLN A 139 -18.43 -2.68 -6.78
C GLN A 139 -18.04 -4.01 -7.44
N LYS A 140 -16.74 -4.24 -7.64
CA LYS A 140 -16.20 -5.48 -8.20
C LYS A 140 -16.44 -6.70 -7.29
N TYR A 141 -16.34 -6.52 -5.97
CA TYR A 141 -16.42 -7.59 -4.96
C TYR A 141 -17.56 -7.36 -3.96
N SER A 142 -18.81 -7.47 -4.40
CA SER A 142 -19.99 -7.21 -3.58
C SER A 142 -20.20 -8.16 -2.39
N ASP A 143 -19.57 -9.33 -2.42
CA ASP A 143 -19.69 -10.36 -1.38
C ASP A 143 -18.64 -10.20 -0.26
N ILE A 144 -17.70 -9.26 -0.41
CA ILE A 144 -16.61 -9.01 0.54
C ILE A 144 -16.80 -7.62 1.18
N ASP A 145 -16.81 -7.57 2.51
CA ASP A 145 -16.82 -6.31 3.26
C ASP A 145 -15.43 -5.65 3.20
N ILE A 146 -15.24 -4.70 2.30
CA ILE A 146 -13.99 -3.96 2.14
C ILE A 146 -14.06 -2.63 2.90
N GLU A 147 -13.29 -2.50 3.97
CA GLU A 147 -13.24 -1.31 4.82
C GLU A 147 -11.92 -0.56 4.71
N TYR A 148 -11.95 0.73 5.01
CA TYR A 148 -10.74 1.55 5.09
C TYR A 148 -10.57 2.08 6.52
N ALA A 149 -9.54 1.61 7.22
CA ALA A 149 -9.21 2.01 8.58
C ALA A 149 -8.36 3.30 8.59
N TRP A 150 -8.99 4.41 8.19
CA TRP A 150 -8.39 5.74 8.15
C TRP A 150 -9.52 6.79 8.31
N PRO A 151 -9.30 7.94 8.99
CA PRO A 151 -8.04 8.46 9.55
C PRO A 151 -7.63 7.82 10.89
N PHE A 152 -6.36 7.96 11.25
CA PHE A 152 -5.84 7.53 12.56
C PHE A 152 -6.24 8.49 13.68
N SER A 153 -6.31 7.98 14.92
CA SER A 153 -6.45 8.82 16.11
C SER A 153 -5.20 9.68 16.30
N MET A 154 -5.37 11.00 16.29
CA MET A 154 -4.28 11.95 16.53
C MET A 154 -3.69 11.81 17.93
N ASP A 155 -4.51 11.52 18.93
CA ASP A 155 -4.03 11.31 20.31
C ASP A 155 -3.16 10.07 20.40
N ALA A 156 -3.56 8.96 19.75
CA ALA A 156 -2.77 7.73 19.72
C ALA A 156 -1.44 7.93 19.00
N PHE A 157 -1.43 8.66 17.89
CA PHE A 157 -0.20 8.95 17.16
C PHE A 157 0.74 9.89 17.93
N ALA A 158 0.19 10.94 18.55
CA ALA A 158 0.95 11.83 19.42
C ALA A 158 1.56 11.07 20.62
N LEU A 159 0.82 10.14 21.21
CA LEU A 159 1.31 9.27 22.28
C LEU A 159 2.48 8.39 21.79
N PHE A 160 2.33 7.72 20.64
CA PHE A 160 3.40 6.90 20.06
C PHE A 160 4.70 7.70 19.86
N LEU A 161 4.62 8.90 19.25
CA LEU A 161 5.79 9.75 19.03
C LEU A 161 6.39 10.24 20.36
N THR A 162 5.54 10.60 21.32
CA THR A 162 5.97 11.06 22.65
C THR A 162 6.73 9.95 23.39
N ASP A 163 6.20 8.74 23.40
CA ASP A 163 6.83 7.60 24.06
C ASP A 163 8.15 7.21 23.37
N HIS A 164 8.21 7.31 22.03
CA HIS A 164 9.44 7.10 21.29
C HIS A 164 10.53 8.08 21.73
N ILE A 165 10.23 9.39 21.80
CA ILE A 165 11.18 10.43 22.22
C ILE A 165 11.66 10.20 23.66
N LYS A 166 10.74 9.90 24.59
CA LYS A 166 11.08 9.63 25.99
C LYS A 166 12.04 8.46 26.13
N ASN A 167 11.79 7.37 25.40
CA ASN A 167 12.62 6.17 25.44
C ASN A 167 13.96 6.35 24.72
N TYR A 168 14.02 7.17 23.67
CA TYR A 168 15.28 7.49 23.00
C TYR A 168 16.27 8.18 23.95
N ASN A 169 15.80 9.14 24.75
CA ASN A 169 16.63 9.86 25.72
C ASN A 169 17.16 8.97 26.87
N LEU A 170 16.46 7.87 27.18
CA LEU A 170 16.90 6.91 28.19
C LEU A 170 18.00 5.98 27.67
N ARG A 171 18.07 5.72 26.37
CA ARG A 171 19.12 4.89 25.75
C ARG A 171 20.47 5.60 25.59
N LEU A 172 20.50 6.91 25.75
CA LEU A 172 21.71 7.74 25.65
C LEU A 172 22.36 8.04 27.02
N LYS A 173 21.79 7.52 28.11
CA LYS A 173 22.38 7.52 29.45
C LYS A 173 22.87 6.13 29.81
#